data_AF-A0A496VIS7-F1
#
_entry.id   AF-A0A496VIS7-F1
#
_cell.length_a   1.000
_cell.length_b   1.000
_cell.length_c   1.000
_cell.angle_alpha   90.00
_cell.angle_beta   90.00
_cell.angle_gamma   90.00
#
_symmetry.space_group_name_H-M   'P 1'
#
loop_
_entity.id
_entity.type
_entity.pdbx_description
1 polymer ?
#
loop_
_entity_poly.entity_id
_entity_poly.type
_entity_poly.pdbx_seq_one_letter_code
_entity_poly.pdbx_strand_id
1 'polypeptide(L)'
;EEECQAEGNVYDDGNCQQLPDTGGEGGEGSTAVDANGNLTTSAAEFSGGWTNTGTYATSVEISKDGGNVDAVQVIRFDPAHVGQEVDIILILAVQLPPTFGSIYWYVVDTTGIVGPTLTLDIAGIEALETHTVVADEPKVMGLYEFEDLALGIVADFMFYFGYRTDDATIYFSGEPITLKVR
;
A
#
# COMPACT_ATOMS: atom_id res chain seq x y z
N GLU A 1 16.72 9.73 12.41
CA GLU A 1 15.26 9.56 12.21
C GLU A 1 14.70 10.59 11.26
N GLU A 2 14.62 11.88 11.61
CA GLU A 2 14.05 12.93 10.74
C GLU A 2 14.70 13.00 9.34
N GLU A 3 16.03 12.97 9.25
CA GLU A 3 16.75 12.96 7.97
C GLU A 3 16.45 11.70 7.13
N CYS A 4 16.29 10.56 7.79
CA CYS A 4 15.92 9.30 7.13
C CYS A 4 14.51 9.36 6.53
N GLN A 5 13.56 9.87 7.31
CA GLN A 5 12.17 10.01 6.87
C GLN A 5 12.02 11.06 5.76
N ALA A 6 12.76 12.18 5.83
CA ALA A 6 12.79 13.19 4.77
C ALA A 6 13.31 12.62 3.44
N GLU A 7 14.24 11.66 3.51
CA GLU A 7 14.71 10.89 2.36
C GLU A 7 13.75 9.77 1.94
N GLY A 8 12.54 9.67 2.50
CA GLY A 8 11.55 8.65 2.15
C GLY A 8 11.96 7.24 2.55
N ASN A 9 12.84 7.13 3.55
CA ASN A 9 13.29 5.88 4.13
C ASN A 9 12.61 5.66 5.50
N VAL A 10 12.70 4.43 6.01
CA VAL A 10 12.13 4.07 7.31
C VAL A 10 13.25 3.97 8.33
N TYR A 11 13.07 4.62 9.48
CA TYR A 11 13.98 4.50 10.60
C TYR A 11 13.45 3.42 11.55
N ASP A 12 14.14 2.27 11.59
CA ASP A 12 13.71 1.08 12.32
C ASP A 12 14.92 0.45 13.04
N ASP A 13 14.73 0.10 14.31
CA ASP A 13 15.76 -0.39 15.25
C ASP A 13 17.10 0.37 15.17
N GLY A 14 17.01 1.70 15.13
CA GLY A 14 18.18 2.58 15.08
C GLY A 14 18.89 2.67 13.72
N ASN A 15 18.34 2.06 12.67
CA ASN A 15 18.91 2.06 11.32
C ASN A 15 17.97 2.74 10.31
N CYS A 16 18.56 3.46 9.36
CA CYS A 16 17.82 3.99 8.22
C CYS A 16 17.77 2.93 7.11
N GLN A 17 16.56 2.48 6.75
CA GLN A 17 16.33 1.42 5.78
C GLN A 17 15.59 1.94 4.56
N GLN A 18 16.12 1.62 3.38
CA GLN A 18 15.45 1.89 2.12
C GLN A 18 14.38 0.82 1.88
N LEU A 19 13.18 1.25 1.50
CA LEU A 19 12.10 0.34 1.14
C LEU A 19 12.21 -0.11 -0.32
N PRO A 20 11.77 -1.34 -0.64
CA PRO A 20 11.61 -1.78 -2.01
C PRO A 20 10.67 -0.85 -2.81
N ASP A 21 11.04 -0.58 -4.06
CA ASP A 21 10.18 0.14 -5.00
C ASP A 21 8.97 -0.73 -5.38
N THR A 22 7.80 -0.10 -5.40
CA THR A 22 6.49 -0.70 -5.75
C THR A 22 5.80 0.05 -6.90
N GLY A 23 6.50 0.98 -7.55
CA GLY A 23 6.00 1.79 -8.67
C GLY A 23 5.73 1.02 -9.97
N GLY A 24 6.36 -0.14 -10.16
CA GLY A 24 6.26 -0.98 -11.37
C GLY A 24 7.59 -1.17 -12.10
N GLU A 25 7.66 -2.10 -13.07
CA GLU A 25 8.88 -2.34 -13.85
C GLU A 25 9.25 -1.11 -14.71
N GLY A 26 10.45 -0.56 -14.50
CA GLY A 26 11.08 0.39 -15.44
C GLY A 26 11.22 1.84 -14.97
N GLY A 27 10.76 2.19 -13.76
CA GLY A 27 10.89 3.56 -13.24
C GLY A 27 10.01 4.58 -13.98
N GLU A 28 9.07 4.11 -14.81
CA GLU A 28 7.94 4.91 -15.27
C GLU A 28 6.91 4.86 -14.15
N GLY A 29 6.53 6.02 -13.64
CA GLY A 29 5.84 6.17 -12.35
C GLY A 29 4.51 5.44 -12.23
N SER A 30 3.95 5.55 -11.03
CA SER A 30 2.70 4.91 -10.60
C SER A 30 1.59 4.84 -11.65
N THR A 31 0.80 3.76 -11.56
CA THR A 31 -0.43 3.65 -12.35
C THR A 31 -1.46 4.61 -11.77
N ALA A 32 -2.03 5.46 -12.63
CA ALA A 32 -3.18 6.28 -12.29
C ALA A 32 -4.42 5.80 -13.04
N VAL A 33 -5.58 5.88 -12.39
CA VAL A 33 -6.90 5.60 -12.99
C VAL A 33 -7.78 6.82 -12.77
N ASP A 34 -8.23 7.44 -13.85
CA ASP A 34 -9.16 8.58 -13.76
C ASP A 34 -10.57 8.14 -13.32
N ALA A 35 -11.44 9.10 -13.03
CA ALA A 35 -12.83 8.85 -12.62
C ALA A 35 -13.68 8.07 -13.66
N ASN A 36 -13.22 7.99 -14.92
CA ASN A 36 -13.88 7.24 -15.99
C ASN A 36 -13.29 5.82 -16.18
N GLY A 37 -12.28 5.45 -15.38
CA GLY A 37 -11.58 4.17 -15.47
C GLY A 37 -10.47 4.13 -16.51
N ASN A 38 -10.03 5.28 -17.04
CA ASN A 38 -8.91 5.31 -18.00
C ASN A 38 -7.58 5.31 -17.26
N LEU A 39 -6.61 4.56 -17.80
CA LEU A 39 -5.25 4.57 -17.30
C LEU A 39 -4.53 5.86 -17.70
N THR A 40 -3.83 6.44 -16.74
CA THR A 40 -3.01 7.65 -16.88
C THR A 40 -1.66 7.41 -16.22
N THR A 41 -0.67 8.21 -16.60
CA THR A 41 0.69 8.17 -16.04
C THR A 41 0.84 9.23 -14.97
N SER A 42 1.64 8.92 -13.94
CA SER A 42 1.88 9.79 -12.79
C SER A 42 3.36 9.87 -12.49
N ALA A 43 3.81 11.00 -11.96
CA ALA A 43 5.16 11.14 -11.42
C ALA A 43 5.26 10.73 -9.94
N ALA A 44 4.16 10.28 -9.32
CA ALA A 44 4.20 9.76 -7.95
C ALA A 44 4.96 8.44 -7.86
N GLU A 45 5.73 8.28 -6.78
CA GLU A 45 6.54 7.11 -6.48
C GLU A 45 6.02 6.44 -5.21
N PHE A 46 6.06 5.11 -5.18
CA PHE A 46 5.57 4.30 -4.08
C PHE A 46 6.63 3.30 -3.69
N SER A 47 6.98 3.22 -2.41
CA SER A 47 7.87 2.19 -1.88
C SER A 47 7.26 1.57 -0.64
N GLY A 48 7.48 0.28 -0.43
CA GLY A 48 6.81 -0.43 0.64
C GLY A 48 7.34 -1.83 0.85
N GLY A 49 7.11 -2.37 2.03
CA GLY A 49 7.46 -3.74 2.31
C GLY A 49 6.85 -4.29 3.59
N TRP A 50 6.94 -5.61 3.67
CA TRP A 50 6.74 -6.39 4.88
C TRP A 50 8.08 -6.78 5.47
N THR A 51 8.13 -6.95 6.79
CA THR A 51 9.26 -7.56 7.48
C THR A 51 8.77 -8.49 8.58
N ASN A 52 9.50 -9.57 8.83
CA ASN A 52 9.38 -10.42 10.03
C ASN A 52 10.74 -10.67 10.69
N THR A 53 11.79 -10.03 10.19
CA THR A 53 13.19 -10.23 10.60
C THR A 53 13.98 -8.91 10.68
N GLY A 54 13.29 -7.77 10.53
CA GLY A 54 13.88 -6.43 10.49
C GLY A 54 14.39 -5.97 9.12
N THR A 55 14.18 -6.73 8.03
CA THR A 55 14.50 -6.30 6.65
C THR A 55 13.23 -6.31 5.80
N TYR A 56 12.93 -5.17 5.18
CA TYR A 56 11.74 -5.00 4.35
C TYR A 56 11.86 -5.66 2.97
N ALA A 57 10.83 -6.41 2.59
CA ALA A 57 10.69 -7.04 1.29
C ALA A 57 9.28 -6.85 0.73
N THR A 58 9.11 -6.82 -0.59
CA THR A 58 7.79 -6.79 -1.23
C THR A 58 6.98 -8.06 -0.97
N SER A 59 7.60 -9.14 -0.52
CA SER A 59 6.91 -10.36 -0.13
C SER A 59 7.54 -11.02 1.09
N VAL A 60 6.71 -11.30 2.10
CA VAL A 60 7.07 -12.06 3.31
C VAL A 60 6.10 -13.23 3.47
N GLU A 61 6.57 -14.33 4.06
CA GLU A 61 5.77 -15.50 4.38
C GLU A 61 5.66 -15.69 5.90
N ILE A 62 4.45 -16.00 6.38
CA ILE A 62 4.17 -16.40 7.76
C ILE A 62 3.33 -17.66 7.82
N SER A 63 3.36 -18.33 8.97
CA SER A 63 2.46 -19.43 9.28
C SER A 63 1.02 -18.94 9.46
N LYS A 64 0.06 -19.69 8.94
CA LYS A 64 -1.38 -19.50 9.18
C LYS A 64 -1.76 -19.59 10.66
N ASP A 65 -0.91 -20.26 11.45
CA ASP A 65 -1.13 -20.45 12.88
C ASP A 65 -0.58 -19.29 13.72
N GLY A 66 0.11 -18.32 13.11
CA GLY A 66 0.64 -17.15 13.80
C GLY A 66 2.01 -16.71 13.29
N GLY A 67 2.26 -15.41 13.35
CA GLY A 67 3.57 -14.82 13.13
C GLY A 67 3.57 -13.33 13.42
N ASN A 68 4.76 -12.77 13.66
CA ASN A 68 4.93 -11.33 13.79
C ASN A 68 5.35 -10.77 12.44
N VAL A 69 4.65 -9.75 11.97
CA VAL A 69 4.98 -9.02 10.76
C VAL A 69 4.75 -7.54 10.95
N ASP A 70 5.62 -6.75 10.35
CA ASP A 70 5.46 -5.32 10.25
C ASP A 70 5.30 -4.94 8.79
N ALA A 71 4.41 -4.00 8.51
CA ALA A 71 4.22 -3.41 7.19
C ALA A 71 4.51 -1.93 7.23
N VAL A 72 5.15 -1.42 6.19
CA VAL A 72 5.37 0.01 6.02
C VAL A 72 5.29 0.41 4.56
N GLN A 73 4.87 1.65 4.35
CA GLN A 73 4.87 2.26 3.04
C GLN A 73 5.30 3.72 3.09
N VAL A 74 5.87 4.18 1.98
CA VAL A 74 6.15 5.57 1.69
C VAL A 74 5.54 5.96 0.34
N ILE A 75 4.92 7.14 0.31
CA ILE A 75 4.39 7.78 -0.89
C ILE A 75 5.19 9.06 -1.13
N ARG A 76 5.78 9.20 -2.32
CA ARG A 76 6.21 10.50 -2.84
C ARG A 76 5.15 10.95 -3.83
N PHE A 77 4.44 12.02 -3.48
CA PHE A 77 3.37 12.53 -4.32
C PHE A 77 3.88 13.11 -5.64
N ASP A 78 3.01 13.13 -6.64
CA ASP A 78 3.30 13.82 -7.89
C ASP A 78 3.45 15.32 -7.60
N PRO A 79 4.54 15.98 -8.06
CA PRO A 79 4.73 17.43 -7.90
C PRO A 79 3.56 18.27 -8.43
N ALA A 80 2.77 17.76 -9.37
CA ALA A 80 1.58 18.43 -9.88
C ALA A 80 0.47 18.59 -8.83
N HIS A 81 0.49 17.79 -7.76
CA HIS A 81 -0.52 17.83 -6.69
C HIS A 81 -0.10 18.66 -5.47
N VAL A 82 1.07 19.30 -5.48
CA VAL A 82 1.52 20.14 -4.35
C VAL A 82 0.49 21.20 -4.00
N GLY A 83 0.15 21.25 -2.70
CA GLY A 83 -0.86 22.16 -2.14
C GLY A 83 -2.30 21.67 -2.26
N GLN A 84 -2.54 20.51 -2.88
CA GLN A 84 -3.86 19.87 -2.94
C GLN A 84 -4.07 18.98 -1.70
N GLU A 85 -5.34 18.87 -1.27
CA GLU A 85 -5.75 17.80 -0.36
C GLU A 85 -6.02 16.53 -1.17
N VAL A 86 -5.48 15.41 -0.70
CA VAL A 86 -5.67 14.08 -1.28
C VAL A 86 -6.14 13.10 -0.22
N ASP A 87 -6.93 12.12 -0.63
CA ASP A 87 -7.35 11.02 0.22
C ASP A 87 -6.36 9.87 0.08
N ILE A 88 -5.76 9.40 1.18
CA ILE A 88 -4.94 8.19 1.18
C ILE A 88 -5.86 6.97 1.22
N ILE A 89 -5.57 5.98 0.38
CA ILE A 89 -6.40 4.78 0.23
C ILE A 89 -5.56 3.50 0.31
N LEU A 90 -6.20 2.41 0.75
CA LEU A 90 -5.63 1.07 0.78
C LEU A 90 -6.63 0.06 0.21
N ILE A 91 -6.15 -0.72 -0.75
CA ILE A 91 -6.89 -1.80 -1.40
C ILE A 91 -6.22 -3.12 -1.03
N LEU A 92 -7.01 -4.04 -0.50
CA LEU A 92 -6.57 -5.38 -0.15
C LEU A 92 -7.16 -6.39 -1.13
N ALA A 93 -6.32 -7.16 -1.80
CA ALA A 93 -6.74 -8.32 -2.57
C ALA A 93 -6.29 -9.60 -1.86
N VAL A 94 -7.21 -10.55 -1.72
CA VAL A 94 -6.93 -11.85 -1.08
C VAL A 94 -7.06 -12.94 -2.13
N GLN A 95 -5.94 -13.59 -2.43
CA GLN A 95 -5.89 -14.73 -3.32
C GLN A 95 -5.88 -16.02 -2.51
N LEU A 96 -6.99 -16.76 -2.57
CA LEU A 96 -7.07 -18.10 -2.00
C LEU A 96 -6.33 -19.12 -2.87
N PRO A 97 -5.96 -20.29 -2.31
CA PRO A 97 -5.37 -21.38 -3.07
C PRO A 97 -6.20 -21.73 -4.32
N PRO A 98 -5.57 -22.21 -5.41
CA PRO A 98 -6.24 -22.48 -6.68
C PRO A 98 -7.52 -23.33 -6.59
N THR A 99 -7.59 -24.20 -5.58
CA THR A 99 -8.76 -25.03 -5.26
C THR A 99 -10.06 -24.21 -5.05
N PHE A 100 -9.95 -22.95 -4.62
CA PHE A 100 -11.08 -22.05 -4.36
C PHE A 100 -11.32 -21.02 -5.48
N GLY A 101 -10.41 -20.93 -6.45
CA GLY A 101 -10.62 -20.32 -7.76
C GLY A 101 -10.90 -18.81 -7.82
N SER A 102 -10.74 -18.04 -6.75
CA SER A 102 -11.12 -16.61 -6.74
C SER A 102 -10.13 -15.72 -5.99
N ILE A 103 -9.83 -14.56 -6.59
CA ILE A 103 -9.29 -13.38 -5.89
C ILE A 103 -10.49 -12.60 -5.35
N TYR A 104 -10.45 -12.27 -4.07
CA TYR A 104 -11.47 -11.44 -3.41
C TYR A 104 -10.89 -10.06 -3.17
N TRP A 105 -11.64 -9.01 -3.51
CA TRP A 105 -11.24 -7.64 -3.27
C TRP A 105 -11.92 -7.11 -2.00
N TYR A 106 -11.12 -6.44 -1.18
CA TYR A 106 -11.52 -5.78 0.04
C TYR A 106 -10.99 -4.35 0.00
N VAL A 107 -11.75 -3.43 0.57
CA VAL A 107 -11.34 -2.05 0.79
C VAL A 107 -11.07 -1.91 2.28
N VAL A 108 -9.98 -1.23 2.64
CA VAL A 108 -9.69 -0.92 4.04
C VAL A 108 -10.09 0.53 4.29
N ASP A 109 -10.97 0.75 5.26
CA ASP A 109 -11.41 2.08 5.69
C ASP A 109 -11.09 2.32 7.18
N THR A 110 -11.53 3.47 7.71
CA THR A 110 -11.31 3.84 9.12
C THR A 110 -11.99 2.92 10.13
N THR A 111 -12.96 2.10 9.69
CA THR A 111 -13.70 1.12 10.50
C THR A 111 -13.13 -0.29 10.41
N GLY A 112 -12.28 -0.57 9.42
CA GLY A 112 -11.57 -1.83 9.22
C GLY A 112 -11.64 -2.35 7.78
N ILE A 113 -11.72 -3.67 7.63
CA ILE A 113 -11.76 -4.33 6.32
C ILE A 113 -13.23 -4.46 5.87
N VAL A 114 -13.55 -3.84 4.74
CA VAL A 114 -14.87 -3.89 4.09
C VAL A 114 -14.82 -4.77 2.84
N GLY A 115 -15.70 -5.78 2.77
CA GLY A 115 -15.78 -6.71 1.64
C GLY A 115 -16.41 -8.07 2.00
N PRO A 116 -16.33 -9.08 1.12
CA PRO A 116 -15.70 -9.04 -0.20
C PRO A 116 -16.62 -8.40 -1.26
N THR A 117 -16.01 -7.67 -2.20
CA THR A 117 -16.68 -7.29 -3.45
C THR A 117 -16.08 -8.05 -4.64
N LEU A 118 -16.93 -8.40 -5.61
CA LEU A 118 -16.50 -8.98 -6.89
C LEU A 118 -16.06 -7.91 -7.89
N THR A 119 -16.47 -6.66 -7.66
CA THR A 119 -16.13 -5.49 -8.48
C THR A 119 -15.69 -4.35 -7.58
N LEU A 120 -14.46 -3.87 -7.76
CA LEU A 120 -13.94 -2.73 -7.00
C LEU A 120 -14.64 -1.45 -7.48
N ASP A 121 -15.47 -0.84 -6.63
CA ASP A 121 -16.01 0.50 -6.86
C ASP A 121 -14.99 1.53 -6.35
N ILE A 122 -14.12 1.95 -7.26
CA ILE A 122 -13.01 2.87 -7.00
C ILE A 122 -13.50 4.21 -6.42
N ALA A 123 -14.66 4.70 -6.90
CA ALA A 123 -15.25 5.95 -6.43
C ALA A 123 -15.85 5.83 -5.01
N GLY A 124 -16.24 4.62 -4.62
CA GLY A 124 -16.79 4.31 -3.29
C GLY A 124 -15.76 3.97 -2.22
N ILE A 125 -14.46 3.98 -2.54
CA ILE A 125 -13.39 3.71 -1.56
C ILE A 125 -13.36 4.84 -0.52
N GLU A 126 -13.57 4.51 0.76
CA GLU A 126 -13.36 5.47 1.84
C GLU A 126 -11.87 5.76 2.04
N ALA A 127 -11.56 7.00 2.42
CA ALA A 127 -10.19 7.39 2.75
C ALA A 127 -9.76 6.80 4.09
N LEU A 128 -8.52 6.32 4.18
CA LEU A 128 -7.87 6.01 5.46
C LEU A 128 -7.57 7.30 6.23
N GLU A 129 -7.06 8.31 5.53
CA GLU A 129 -6.84 9.66 6.02
C GLU A 129 -6.81 10.65 4.86
N THR A 130 -6.99 11.93 5.15
CA THR A 130 -6.77 13.02 4.20
C THR A 130 -5.42 13.67 4.48
N HIS A 131 -4.69 14.05 3.43
CA HIS A 131 -3.36 14.63 3.50
C HIS A 131 -3.23 15.82 2.55
N THR A 132 -2.63 16.92 3.00
CA THR A 132 -2.23 18.01 2.11
C THR A 132 -0.84 17.71 1.55
N VAL A 133 -0.72 17.64 0.23
CA VAL A 133 0.56 17.35 -0.43
C VAL A 133 1.53 18.51 -0.23
N VAL A 134 2.68 18.22 0.36
CA VAL A 134 3.80 19.16 0.53
C VAL A 134 4.92 18.80 -0.45
N ALA A 135 5.50 19.82 -1.08
CA ALA A 135 6.59 19.61 -2.03
C ALA A 135 7.79 18.94 -1.35
N ASP A 136 8.37 17.95 -2.04
CA ASP A 136 9.56 17.21 -1.62
C ASP A 136 9.43 16.48 -0.28
N GLU A 137 8.22 16.40 0.30
CA GLU A 137 7.96 15.71 1.56
C GLU A 137 7.28 14.36 1.28
N PRO A 138 7.99 13.23 1.46
CA PRO A 138 7.36 11.92 1.38
C PRO A 138 6.44 11.69 2.57
N LYS A 139 5.29 11.06 2.32
CA LYS A 139 4.40 10.59 3.38
C LYS A 139 4.74 9.15 3.73
N VAL A 140 5.19 8.94 4.97
CA VAL A 140 5.35 7.61 5.55
C VAL A 140 4.01 7.14 6.12
N MET A 141 3.46 6.09 5.54
CA MET A 141 2.26 5.40 5.98
C MET A 141 2.65 4.22 6.86
N GLY A 142 2.70 4.50 8.18
CA GLY A 142 2.69 3.56 9.31
C GLY A 142 3.70 2.40 9.31
N LEU A 143 4.34 2.16 10.46
CA LEU A 143 4.84 0.82 10.82
C LEU A 143 3.66 0.08 11.45
N TYR A 144 2.91 -0.66 10.65
CA TYR A 144 1.83 -1.50 11.16
C TYR A 144 2.43 -2.77 11.74
N GLU A 145 2.60 -2.79 13.06
CA GLU A 145 3.07 -3.96 13.80
C GLU A 145 1.91 -4.91 14.05
N PHE A 146 2.02 -6.14 13.54
CA PHE A 146 1.06 -7.21 13.77
C PHE A 146 1.71 -8.29 14.62
N GLU A 147 1.48 -8.22 15.94
CA GLU A 147 1.88 -9.28 16.87
C GLU A 147 0.90 -10.46 16.81
N ASP A 148 1.46 -11.68 16.81
CA ASP A 148 0.69 -12.94 16.86
C ASP A 148 -0.42 -13.04 15.81
N LEU A 149 -0.17 -12.55 14.58
CA LEU A 149 -1.13 -12.55 13.49
C LEU A 149 -1.48 -13.98 13.06
N ALA A 150 -2.60 -14.50 13.56
CA ALA A 150 -3.11 -15.83 13.24
C ALA A 150 -4.39 -15.74 12.42
N LEU A 151 -4.27 -15.95 11.10
CA LEU A 151 -5.42 -15.84 10.18
C LEU A 151 -6.19 -17.16 10.02
N GLY A 152 -5.57 -18.30 10.37
CA GLY A 152 -6.20 -19.63 10.25
C GLY A 152 -6.52 -20.04 8.81
N ILE A 153 -6.09 -19.26 7.81
CA ILE A 153 -6.33 -19.50 6.39
C ILE A 153 -5.01 -19.42 5.62
N VAL A 154 -4.91 -20.25 4.58
CA VAL A 154 -3.83 -20.15 3.59
C VAL A 154 -4.31 -19.21 2.50
N ALA A 155 -3.60 -18.10 2.29
CA ALA A 155 -3.92 -17.10 1.27
C ALA A 155 -2.71 -16.19 1.02
N ASP A 156 -2.74 -15.49 -0.12
CA ASP A 156 -1.86 -14.34 -0.38
C ASP A 156 -2.67 -13.06 -0.20
N PHE A 157 -2.21 -12.20 0.70
CA PHE A 157 -2.79 -10.88 0.96
C PHE A 157 -1.93 -9.85 0.25
N MET A 158 -2.49 -9.23 -0.79
CA MET A 158 -1.83 -8.27 -1.66
C MET A 158 -2.36 -6.88 -1.33
N PHE A 159 -1.48 -6.01 -0.86
CA PHE A 159 -1.83 -4.65 -0.45
C PHE A 159 -1.35 -3.69 -1.53
N TYR A 160 -2.31 -3.00 -2.14
CA TYR A 160 -2.08 -1.88 -3.02
C TYR A 160 -2.43 -0.63 -2.26
N PHE A 161 -1.60 0.39 -2.38
CA PHE A 161 -1.89 1.65 -1.73
C PHE A 161 -1.74 2.78 -2.72
N GLY A 162 -2.40 3.87 -2.39
CA GLY A 162 -2.48 5.00 -3.27
C GLY A 162 -2.99 6.23 -2.59
N TYR A 163 -3.24 7.24 -3.41
CA TYR A 163 -3.99 8.41 -3.01
C TYR A 163 -4.96 8.81 -4.13
N ARG A 164 -6.02 9.53 -3.75
CA ARG A 164 -7.05 10.03 -4.64
C ARG A 164 -7.13 11.55 -4.57
N THR A 165 -7.16 12.19 -5.73
CA THR A 165 -7.34 13.64 -5.90
C THR A 165 -8.82 14.03 -5.92
N ASP A 166 -9.10 15.33 -5.86
CA ASP A 166 -10.45 15.90 -5.83
C ASP A 166 -11.29 15.61 -7.09
N ASP A 167 -10.62 15.43 -8.23
CA ASP A 167 -11.21 14.98 -9.50
C ASP A 167 -11.53 13.46 -9.53
N ALA A 168 -11.34 12.77 -8.41
CA ALA A 168 -11.50 11.34 -8.23
C ALA A 168 -10.51 10.46 -9.03
N THR A 169 -9.41 11.03 -9.53
CA THR A 169 -8.29 10.23 -10.07
C THR A 169 -7.55 9.53 -8.93
N ILE A 170 -7.26 8.24 -9.11
CA ILE A 170 -6.55 7.42 -8.13
C ILE A 170 -5.16 7.09 -8.64
N TYR A 171 -4.15 7.33 -7.82
CA TYR A 171 -2.74 7.05 -8.05
C TYR A 171 -2.31 5.95 -7.09
N PHE A 172 -1.79 4.82 -7.58
CA PHE A 172 -1.48 3.67 -6.72
C PHE A 172 -0.20 2.94 -7.13
N SER A 173 0.31 2.13 -6.21
CA SER A 173 1.48 1.27 -6.44
C SER A 173 1.23 0.31 -7.59
N GLY A 174 2.15 0.26 -8.56
CA GLY A 174 2.05 -0.65 -9.70
C GLY A 174 2.15 -2.13 -9.30
N GLU A 175 2.91 -2.41 -8.24
CA GLU A 175 3.05 -3.75 -7.64
C GLU A 175 2.53 -3.73 -6.19
N PRO A 176 1.87 -4.79 -5.71
CA PRO A 176 1.47 -4.88 -4.32
C PRO A 176 2.62 -5.37 -3.43
N ILE A 177 2.59 -4.99 -2.15
CA ILE A 177 3.33 -5.75 -1.13
C ILE A 177 2.48 -6.95 -0.70
N THR A 178 3.09 -8.11 -0.57
CA THR A 178 2.38 -9.38 -0.41
C THR A 178 2.75 -10.09 0.88
N LEU A 179 1.76 -10.33 1.73
CA LEU A 179 1.87 -11.22 2.87
C LEU A 179 1.34 -12.61 2.47
N LYS A 180 2.24 -13.59 2.43
CA LYS A 180 1.93 -14.99 2.12
C LYS A 180 1.67 -15.75 3.40
N VAL A 181 0.48 -16.30 3.54
CA VAL A 181 0.10 -17.08 4.72
C VAL A 181 -0.01 -18.55 4.34
N ARG A 182 0.70 -19.42 5.05
CA ARG A 182 0.89 -20.84 4.71
C ARG A 182 0.58 -21.79 5.84
#